data_AF-A0A0P0XG06-F1
#
_entry.id   AF-A0A0P0XG06-F1
#
_cell.length_a   1.000
_cell.length_b   1.000
_cell.length_c   1.000
_cell.angle_alpha   90.00
_cell.angle_beta   90.00
_cell.angle_gamma   90.00
#
_symmetry.space_group_name_H-M   'P 1'
#
loop_
_entity.id
_entity.type
_entity.pdbx_description
1 polymer ?
#
loop_
_entity_poly.entity_id
_entity_poly.type
_entity_poly.pdbx_seq_one_letter_code
_entity_poly.pdbx_strand_id
1 'polypeptide(L)'
;NERDILRTQAESSGKSQMAMEKMVEGRLRKYFEEVVLLEQKYVVNDSTNIKSVLNDLSKEVGSKVTVGNFARMEVGEGVSKA
;
A
#
# COMPACT_ATOMS: atom_id res chain seq x y z
N ASN A 1 -12.07 -1.62 11.15
CA ASN A 1 -10.76 -1.52 10.45
C ASN A 1 -10.83 -2.26 9.13
N GLU A 2 -9.99 -1.91 8.13
CA GLU A 2 -9.99 -2.56 6.79
C GLU A 2 -9.91 -4.09 6.87
N ARG A 3 -9.11 -4.61 7.81
CA ARG A 3 -9.03 -6.05 8.12
C ARG A 3 -10.38 -6.69 8.45
N ASP A 4 -11.25 -5.98 9.18
CA ASP A 4 -12.56 -6.50 9.58
C ASP A 4 -13.51 -6.55 8.39
N ILE A 5 -13.48 -5.53 7.52
CA ILE A 5 -14.25 -5.48 6.28
C ILE A 5 -13.87 -6.66 5.38
N LEU A 6 -12.57 -6.90 5.23
CA LEU A 6 -12.04 -8.01 4.43
C LEU A 6 -12.38 -9.38 5.04
N ARG A 7 -12.41 -9.49 6.37
CA ARG A 7 -12.80 -10.70 7.07
C ARG A 7 -14.28 -11.03 6.84
N THR A 8 -15.18 -10.06 6.98
CA THR A 8 -16.61 -10.27 6.69
C THR A 8 -16.84 -10.69 5.24
N GLN A 9 -16.10 -10.10 4.29
CA GLN A 9 -16.14 -10.53 2.89
C GLN A 9 -15.63 -11.97 2.71
N ALA A 10 -14.56 -12.36 3.40
CA ALA A 10 -14.03 -13.72 3.34
C ALA A 10 -14.99 -14.75 3.96
N GLU A 11 -15.64 -14.43 5.07
CA GLU A 11 -16.64 -15.28 5.75
C GLU A 11 -17.86 -15.56 4.87
N SER A 12 -18.27 -14.58 4.05
CA SER A 12 -19.35 -14.77 3.06
C SER A 12 -18.99 -15.71 1.89
N SER A 13 -17.70 -16.05 1.71
CA SER A 13 -17.23 -16.86 0.57
C SER A 13 -17.35 -18.38 0.77
N GLY A 14 -17.70 -18.85 1.97
CA GLY A 14 -17.90 -20.28 2.28
C GLY A 14 -16.65 -21.16 2.18
N LYS A 15 -15.45 -20.56 2.17
CA LYS A 15 -14.17 -21.27 2.07
C LYS A 15 -13.67 -21.77 3.43
N SER A 16 -12.70 -22.69 3.44
CA SER A 16 -12.05 -23.13 4.68
C SER A 16 -11.35 -21.98 5.40
N GLN A 17 -11.23 -22.06 6.73
CA GLN A 17 -10.64 -21.01 7.56
C GLN A 17 -9.23 -20.59 7.12
N MET A 18 -8.39 -21.57 6.77
CA MET A 18 -7.04 -21.33 6.25
C MET A 18 -7.04 -20.59 4.89
N ALA A 19 -8.03 -20.87 4.02
CA ALA A 19 -8.17 -20.17 2.75
C ALA A 19 -8.70 -18.75 2.93
N MET A 20 -9.60 -18.53 3.89
CA MET A 20 -10.11 -17.20 4.25
C MET A 20 -8.99 -16.31 4.81
N GLU A 21 -8.16 -16.82 5.71
CA GLU A 21 -7.02 -16.07 6.26
C GLU A 21 -6.04 -15.63 5.18
N LYS A 22 -5.65 -16.55 4.28
CA LYS A 22 -4.81 -16.21 3.12
C LYS A 22 -5.45 -15.17 2.20
N MET A 23 -6.76 -15.22 2.02
CA MET A 23 -7.48 -14.23 1.22
C MET A 23 -7.42 -12.84 1.87
N VAL A 24 -7.69 -12.75 3.16
CA VAL A 24 -7.65 -11.49 3.92
C VAL A 24 -6.23 -10.91 3.90
N GLU A 25 -5.21 -11.74 4.12
CA GLU A 25 -3.81 -11.33 4.08
C GLU A 25 -3.40 -10.79 2.70
N GLY A 26 -3.74 -11.49 1.62
CA GLY A 26 -3.44 -11.05 0.27
C GLY A 26 -4.12 -9.72 -0.08
N ARG A 27 -5.36 -9.52 0.37
CA ARG A 27 -6.09 -8.26 0.16
C ARG A 27 -5.53 -7.12 1.00
N LEU A 28 -5.15 -7.37 2.25
CA LEU A 28 -4.46 -6.41 3.10
C LEU A 28 -3.13 -5.97 2.50
N ARG A 29 -2.36 -6.93 1.98
CA ARG A 29 -1.10 -6.64 1.29
C ARG A 29 -1.33 -5.71 0.10
N LYS A 30 -2.31 -6.03 -0.75
CA LYS A 30 -2.66 -5.19 -1.90
C LYS A 30 -3.10 -3.80 -1.46
N TYR A 31 -3.91 -3.70 -0.41
CA TYR A 31 -4.33 -2.41 0.15
C TYR A 31 -3.12 -1.56 0.57
N PHE A 32 -2.15 -2.15 1.27
CA PHE A 32 -0.93 -1.42 1.64
C PHE A 32 -0.11 -0.98 0.42
N GLU A 33 0.01 -1.83 -0.61
CA GLU A 33 0.66 -1.47 -1.88
C GLU A 33 -0.05 -0.31 -2.62
N GLU A 34 -1.33 -0.04 -2.34
CA GLU A 34 -2.10 1.06 -2.94
C GLU A 34 -2.07 2.35 -2.11
N VAL A 35 -2.10 2.27 -0.77
CA VAL A 35 -2.28 3.45 0.09
C VAL A 35 -1.04 3.89 0.88
N VAL A 36 -0.03 3.02 1.03
CA VAL A 36 1.17 3.33 1.81
C VAL A 36 2.32 3.67 0.87
N LEU A 37 2.75 4.93 0.88
CA LEU A 37 3.81 5.45 -0.01
C LEU A 37 5.05 4.53 -0.08
N LEU A 38 5.51 4.00 1.06
CA LEU A 38 6.70 3.16 1.09
C LEU A 38 6.52 1.79 0.42
N GLU A 39 5.30 1.26 0.43
CA GLU A 39 4.97 -0.05 -0.15
C GLU A 39 4.50 0.06 -1.61
N GLN A 40 4.17 1.27 -2.07
CA GLN A 40 3.83 1.54 -3.46
C GLN A 40 4.97 1.22 -4.41
N LYS A 41 4.61 0.73 -5.60
CA LYS A 41 5.55 0.55 -6.72
C LYS A 41 6.10 1.90 -7.17
N TYR A 42 7.38 1.91 -7.53
CA TYR A 42 8.02 3.11 -8.04
C TYR A 42 7.56 3.37 -9.48
N VAL A 43 7.03 4.57 -9.75
CA VAL A 43 6.42 4.93 -11.05
C VAL A 43 7.41 4.81 -12.22
N VAL A 44 8.71 5.06 -11.98
CA VAL A 44 9.75 4.98 -13.02
C VAL A 44 10.23 3.55 -13.24
N ASN A 45 10.14 2.69 -12.23
CA ASN A 45 10.53 1.29 -12.30
C ASN A 45 9.60 0.46 -11.41
N ASP A 46 8.62 -0.19 -12.03
CA ASP A 46 7.58 -0.98 -11.38
C ASP A 46 8.08 -2.30 -10.75
N SER A 47 9.35 -2.65 -11.00
CA SER A 47 10.02 -3.81 -10.40
C SER A 47 10.50 -3.57 -8.98
N THR A 48 10.45 -2.32 -8.49
CA THR A 48 10.85 -1.94 -7.14
C THR A 48 9.78 -1.10 -6.45
N ASN A 49 9.80 -1.06 -5.12
CA ASN A 49 8.95 -0.20 -4.31
C ASN A 49 9.74 1.00 -3.77
N ILE A 50 9.03 2.04 -3.33
CA ILE A 50 9.66 3.28 -2.84
C ILE A 50 10.61 3.00 -1.67
N LYS A 51 10.28 2.07 -0.78
CA LYS A 51 11.15 1.67 0.32
C LYS A 51 12.52 1.15 -0.15
N SER A 52 12.52 0.31 -1.17
CA SER A 52 13.77 -0.21 -1.76
C SER A 52 14.57 0.90 -2.43
N VAL A 53 13.90 1.82 -3.15
CA VAL A 53 14.54 3.00 -3.73
C VAL A 53 15.23 3.86 -2.66
N LEU A 54 14.56 4.12 -1.54
CA LEU A 54 15.15 4.89 -0.43
C LEU A 54 16.33 4.16 0.22
N ASN A 55 16.26 2.84 0.34
CA ASN A 55 17.36 2.03 0.88
C ASN A 55 18.59 2.08 -0.02
N ASP A 56 18.40 1.96 -1.33
CA ASP A 56 19.50 2.00 -2.29
C ASP A 56 20.13 3.40 -2.36
N LEU A 57 19.31 4.45 -2.33
CA LEU A 57 19.78 5.82 -2.21
C LEU A 57 20.56 6.05 -0.90
N SER A 58 20.09 5.48 0.22
CA SER A 58 20.80 5.58 1.50
C SER A 58 22.20 4.94 1.44
N LYS A 59 22.35 3.83 0.72
CA LYS A 59 23.66 3.18 0.51
C LYS A 59 24.56 4.03 -0.37
N GLU A 60 24.03 4.60 -1.45
CA GLU A 60 24.78 5.45 -2.38
C GLU A 60 25.31 6.71 -1.70
N VAL A 61 24.48 7.37 -0.89
CA VAL A 61 24.83 8.61 -0.19
C VAL A 61 25.62 8.35 1.10
N GLY A 62 25.66 7.11 1.58
CA GLY A 62 26.35 6.74 2.83
C GLY A 62 25.68 7.26 4.11
N SER A 63 24.42 7.68 4.02
CA SER A 63 23.64 8.17 5.16
C SER A 63 22.17 7.78 5.03
N LYS A 64 21.44 7.76 6.15
CA LYS A 64 20.03 7.34 6.15
C LYS A 64 19.17 8.40 5.47
N VAL A 65 18.52 8.02 4.37
CA VAL A 65 17.54 8.86 3.67
C VAL A 65 16.13 8.44 4.06
N THR A 66 15.29 9.41 4.42
CA THR A 66 13.90 9.17 4.83
C THR A 66 12.99 10.22 4.23
N VAL A 67 11.75 9.83 3.91
CA VAL A 67 10.67 10.78 3.61
C VAL A 67 10.12 11.28 4.94
N GLY A 68 10.21 12.59 5.19
CA GLY A 68 9.62 13.22 6.36
C GLY A 68 8.11 13.34 6.19
N ASN A 69 7.68 14.32 5.38
CA ASN A 69 6.29 14.59 5.08
C ASN A 69 6.09 14.73 3.57
N PHE A 70 4.87 14.47 3.09
CA PHE A 70 4.47 14.76 1.73
C PHE A 70 3.04 15.34 1.72
N ALA A 71 2.72 16.11 0.70
CA ALA A 71 1.38 16.58 0.42
C ALA A 71 1.05 16.31 -1.05
N ARG A 72 -0.15 15.81 -1.31
CA ARG A 72 -0.71 15.65 -2.66
C ARG A 72 -1.92 16.58 -2.74
N MET A 73 -1.97 17.39 -3.79
CA MET A 73 -3.10 18.27 -4.06
C MET A 73 -3.61 17.96 -5.46
N GLU A 74 -4.92 17.80 -5.61
CA GLU A 74 -5.57 17.62 -6.89
C GLU A 74 -6.67 18.66 -7.10
N VAL A 75 -6.74 19.24 -8.30
CA VAL A 75 -7.77 20.25 -8.61
C VAL A 75 -9.15 19.60 -8.53
N GLY A 76 -10.02 20.14 -7.68
CA GLY A 76 -11.36 19.61 -7.45
C GLY A 76 -11.43 18.49 -6.41
N GLU A 77 -10.34 18.18 -5.71
CA GLU A 77 -10.36 17.25 -4.58
C GLU A 77 -11.37 17.70 -3.51
N GLY A 78 -12.32 16.83 -3.17
CA GLY A 78 -13.39 17.13 -2.22
C GLY A 78 -14.53 18.02 -2.73
N VAL A 79 -14.48 18.48 -3.98
CA VAL A 79 -15.61 19.20 -4.61
C VAL A 79 -16.59 18.17 -5.17
N SER A 80 -17.85 18.23 -4.75
CA SER A 80 -18.91 17.40 -5.33
C SER A 80 -18.98 17.67 -6.83
N LYS A 81 -18.71 16.64 -7.64
CA LYS A 81 -18.99 16.70 -9.08
C LYS A 81 -20.49 16.89 -9.24
N ALA A 82 -20.90 18.07 -9.69
CA ALA A 82 -22.27 18.34 -10.12
C ALA A 82 -22.58 17.60 -11.43
#